data_AF-A0A7X1J225-F1
#
_entry.id   AF-A0A7X1J225-F1
#
_cell.length_a   1.000
_cell.length_b   1.000
_cell.length_c   1.000
_cell.angle_alpha   90.00
_cell.angle_beta   90.00
_cell.angle_gamma   90.00
#
_symmetry.space_group_name_H-M   'P 1'
#
loop_
_entity.id
_entity.type
_entity.pdbx_description
1 polymer ?
#
loop_
_entity_poly.entity_id
_entity_poly.type
_entity_poly.pdbx_seq_one_letter_code
_entity_poly.pdbx_strand_id
1 'polypeptide(L)'
;MTGPDAVEQFDIAELGRLLKEHRGPLSLRQAAAEAGVSFSTLTRVEAGAQPDLATFTRLCAWLGVSPSRFFTPTATRQVSPLDQAITHLHADPRLTDDAANKISSVLRDLYDALAKEAVPAAPAIACHLRAASVLRPGVPQRLADLLTDMNTELERLVEAGEL
;
A
#
# COMPACT_ATOMS: atom_id res chain seq x y z
N MET A 1 -2.66 18.91 -4.87
CA MET A 1 -1.64 18.80 -3.80
C MET A 1 -1.59 17.35 -3.37
N THR A 2 -0.56 16.65 -3.83
CA THR A 2 -0.37 15.20 -3.70
C THR A 2 0.09 14.88 -2.28
N GLY A 3 -0.74 14.19 -1.49
CA GLY A 3 -0.39 13.76 -0.14
C GLY A 3 0.59 12.57 -0.17
N PRO A 4 1.59 12.53 0.73
CA PRO A 4 2.56 11.44 0.77
C PRO A 4 2.02 10.24 1.57
N ASP A 5 2.70 9.11 1.39
CA ASP A 5 2.69 7.93 2.27
C ASP A 5 1.63 6.86 1.99
N ALA A 6 1.61 6.40 0.74
CA ALA A 6 1.51 4.97 0.48
C ALA A 6 2.79 4.31 1.01
N VAL A 7 2.76 3.73 2.21
CA VAL A 7 3.89 2.89 2.68
C VAL A 7 3.81 1.59 1.90
N GLU A 8 4.49 1.57 0.76
CA GLU A 8 4.82 0.35 0.06
C GLU A 8 5.53 -0.58 1.07
N GLN A 9 4.98 -1.78 1.29
CA GLN A 9 5.61 -2.74 2.18
C GLN A 9 6.86 -3.27 1.47
N PHE A 10 8.00 -2.69 1.84
CA PHE A 10 9.30 -3.03 1.29
C PHE A 10 9.79 -4.36 1.87
N ASP A 11 9.89 -5.39 1.03
CA ASP A 11 10.38 -6.71 1.42
C ASP A 11 11.91 -6.72 1.51
N ILE A 12 12.42 -6.26 2.66
CA ILE A 12 13.85 -6.21 2.96
C ILE A 12 14.44 -7.64 3.03
N ALA A 13 13.65 -8.62 3.47
CA ALA A 13 14.11 -10.00 3.61
C ALA A 13 14.33 -10.64 2.23
N GLU A 14 13.41 -10.38 1.28
CA GLU A 14 13.58 -10.80 -0.11
C GLU A 14 14.82 -10.14 -0.75
N LEU A 15 15.04 -8.84 -0.53
CA LEU A 15 16.23 -8.14 -1.02
C LEU A 15 17.52 -8.79 -0.50
N GLY A 16 17.62 -9.03 0.81
CA GLY A 16 18.79 -9.67 1.41
C GLY A 16 19.05 -11.07 0.86
N ARG A 17 17.99 -11.86 0.63
CA ARG A 17 18.08 -13.18 0.02
C ARG A 17 18.60 -13.10 -1.42
N LEU A 18 18.02 -12.23 -2.26
CA LEU A 18 18.44 -12.09 -3.66
C LEU A 18 19.88 -11.58 -3.78
N LEU A 19 20.32 -10.69 -2.90
CA LEU A 19 21.72 -10.25 -2.85
C LEU A 19 22.67 -11.39 -2.53
N LYS A 20 22.32 -12.23 -1.55
CA LYS A 20 23.14 -13.39 -1.18
C LYS A 20 23.20 -14.43 -2.30
N GLU A 21 22.09 -14.66 -3.00
CA GLU A 21 22.04 -15.56 -4.16
C GLU A 21 22.85 -15.01 -5.33
N HIS A 22 22.70 -13.73 -5.67
CA HIS A 22 23.42 -13.08 -6.77
C HIS A 22 24.93 -12.96 -6.49
N ARG A 23 25.32 -12.71 -5.24
CA ARG A 23 26.73 -12.72 -4.80
C ARG A 23 27.38 -14.09 -5.02
N GLY A 24 26.65 -15.17 -4.71
CA GLY A 24 27.15 -16.54 -4.82
C GLY A 24 28.52 -16.72 -4.13
N PRO A 25 29.58 -17.13 -4.86
CA PRO A 25 30.91 -17.38 -4.28
C PRO A 25 31.75 -16.11 -4.08
N LEU A 26 31.30 -14.94 -4.55
CA LEU A 26 32.07 -13.70 -4.42
C LEU A 26 32.23 -13.32 -2.94
N SER A 27 33.40 -12.78 -2.62
CA SER A 27 33.61 -12.17 -1.31
C SER A 27 32.74 -10.93 -1.17
N LEU A 28 32.29 -10.63 0.06
CA LEU A 28 31.51 -9.42 0.34
C LEU A 28 32.21 -8.13 -0.11
N ARG A 29 33.55 -8.10 -0.12
CA ARG A 29 34.31 -6.94 -0.61
C ARG A 29 34.22 -6.78 -2.13
N GLN A 30 34.31 -7.89 -2.87
CA GLN A 30 34.16 -7.89 -4.33
C GLN A 30 32.73 -7.50 -4.73
N ALA A 31 31.73 -8.15 -4.11
CA ALA A 31 30.33 -7.84 -4.36
C ALA A 31 29.97 -6.38 -4.05
N ALA A 32 30.50 -5.82 -2.96
CA ALA A 32 30.29 -4.41 -2.62
C ALA A 32 30.90 -3.47 -3.67
N ALA A 33 32.09 -3.79 -4.18
CA ALA A 33 32.74 -3.02 -5.23
C ALA A 33 31.96 -3.06 -6.55
N GLU A 34 31.47 -4.24 -6.95
CA GLU A 34 30.66 -4.41 -8.17
C GLU A 34 29.31 -3.69 -8.06
N ALA A 35 28.65 -3.79 -6.91
CA ALA A 35 27.40 -3.09 -6.63
C ALA A 35 27.58 -1.58 -6.41
N GLY A 36 28.83 -1.08 -6.33
CA GLY A 36 29.13 0.31 -6.10
C GLY A 36 28.69 0.81 -4.71
N VAL A 37 28.67 -0.05 -3.69
CA VAL A 37 28.30 0.28 -2.30
C VAL A 37 29.44 -0.04 -1.33
N SER A 38 29.35 0.44 -0.08
CA SER A 38 30.37 0.11 0.92
C SER A 38 30.20 -1.32 1.44
N PHE A 39 31.31 -1.95 1.84
CA PHE A 39 31.31 -3.28 2.45
C PHE A 39 30.39 -3.37 3.68
N SER A 40 30.41 -2.35 4.55
CA SER A 40 29.57 -2.32 5.75
C SER A 40 28.09 -2.17 5.39
N THR A 41 27.78 -1.42 4.33
CA THR A 41 26.42 -1.30 3.79
C THR A 41 25.92 -2.63 3.26
N LEU A 42 26.66 -3.31 2.39
CA LEU A 42 26.25 -4.59 1.82
C LEU A 42 26.03 -5.66 2.90
N THR A 43 26.94 -5.73 3.88
CA THR A 43 26.82 -6.67 5.01
C THR A 43 25.54 -6.43 5.82
N ARG A 44 25.23 -5.15 6.10
CA ARG A 44 24.01 -4.79 6.84
C ARG A 44 22.75 -5.12 6.05
N VAL A 45 22.74 -4.87 4.74
CA VAL A 45 21.57 -5.15 3.88
C VAL A 45 21.35 -6.66 3.70
N GLU A 46 22.42 -7.46 3.51
CA GLU A 46 22.30 -8.93 3.51
C GLU A 46 21.76 -9.48 4.85
N ALA A 47 22.04 -8.79 5.96
CA ALA A 47 21.53 -9.13 7.29
C ALA A 47 20.10 -8.58 7.57
N GLY A 48 19.46 -7.93 6.59
CA GLY A 48 18.09 -7.44 6.71
C GLY A 48 17.97 -5.99 7.20
N ALA A 49 19.03 -5.19 7.16
CA ALA A 49 18.93 -3.76 7.41
C ALA A 49 18.38 -3.02 6.19
N GLN A 50 17.51 -2.04 6.42
CA GLN A 50 16.95 -1.21 5.36
C GLN A 50 18.03 -0.29 4.74
N PRO A 51 18.33 -0.41 3.44
CA PRO A 51 19.18 0.55 2.73
C PRO A 51 18.46 1.89 2.52
N ASP A 52 19.23 2.96 2.36
CA ASP A 52 18.71 4.22 1.79
C ASP A 52 18.36 4.05 0.30
N LEU A 53 17.63 5.01 -0.27
CA LEU A 53 17.17 4.95 -1.66
C LEU A 53 18.32 4.85 -2.67
N ALA A 54 19.43 5.56 -2.43
CA ALA A 54 20.59 5.57 -3.31
C ALA A 54 21.35 4.22 -3.29
N THR A 55 21.41 3.58 -2.14
CA THR A 55 21.99 2.23 -1.98
C THR A 55 21.07 1.20 -2.59
N PHE A 56 19.77 1.28 -2.31
CA PHE A 56 18.78 0.36 -2.83
C PHE A 56 18.75 0.33 -4.36
N THR A 57 18.74 1.49 -5.01
CA THR A 57 18.74 1.60 -6.48
C THR A 57 20.01 1.01 -7.11
N ARG A 58 21.17 1.24 -6.50
CA ARG A 58 22.44 0.60 -6.93
C ARG A 58 22.40 -0.92 -6.80
N LEU A 59 21.88 -1.42 -5.68
CA LEU A 59 21.72 -2.86 -5.46
C LEU A 59 20.74 -3.49 -6.45
N CYS A 60 19.62 -2.82 -6.77
CA CYS A 60 18.68 -3.26 -7.81
C CYS A 60 19.31 -3.30 -9.19
N ALA A 61 20.11 -2.27 -9.53
CA ALA A 61 20.83 -2.21 -10.80
C ALA A 61 21.85 -3.36 -10.93
N TRP A 62 22.58 -3.65 -9.85
CA TRP A 62 23.51 -4.78 -9.81
C TRP A 62 22.79 -6.13 -9.95
N LEU A 63 21.67 -6.30 -9.24
CA LEU A 63 20.82 -7.49 -9.34
C LEU A 63 20.11 -7.64 -10.71
N GLY A 64 20.05 -6.58 -11.52
CA GLY A 64 19.30 -6.56 -12.78
C GLY A 64 17.79 -6.66 -12.59
N VAL A 65 17.26 -6.23 -11.44
CA VAL A 65 15.82 -6.29 -11.12
C VAL A 65 15.22 -4.89 -10.99
N SER A 66 13.94 -4.76 -11.34
CA SER A 66 13.22 -3.51 -11.12
C SER A 66 13.02 -3.26 -9.62
N PRO A 67 13.27 -2.03 -9.11
CA PRO A 67 12.98 -1.64 -7.74
C PRO A 67 11.53 -1.94 -7.32
N SER A 68 10.58 -1.81 -8.26
CA SER A 68 9.16 -2.08 -8.04
C SER A 68 8.85 -3.51 -7.60
N ARG A 69 9.77 -4.46 -7.80
CA ARG A 69 9.61 -5.86 -7.37
C ARG A 69 9.55 -6.01 -5.86
N PHE A 70 10.30 -5.18 -5.13
CA PHE A 70 10.44 -5.28 -3.67
C PHE A 70 9.33 -4.57 -2.91
N PHE A 71 8.45 -3.89 -3.64
CA PHE A 71 7.32 -3.18 -3.10
C PHE A 71 6.08 -3.99 -3.42
N THR A 72 5.52 -4.63 -2.41
CA THR A 72 4.19 -5.22 -2.57
C THR A 72 3.19 -4.08 -2.72
N PRO A 73 2.28 -4.10 -3.71
CA PRO A 73 1.12 -3.23 -3.70
C PRO A 73 0.29 -3.57 -2.45
N THR A 74 0.46 -2.82 -1.37
CA THR A 74 -0.24 -3.05 -0.12
C THR A 74 -1.72 -2.81 -0.35
N ALA A 75 -2.47 -3.91 -0.42
CA ALA A 75 -3.85 -3.96 -0.90
C ALA A 75 -3.99 -3.35 -2.30
N THR A 76 -4.52 -4.12 -3.24
CA THR A 76 -5.39 -3.46 -4.22
C THR A 76 -6.36 -2.64 -3.38
N ARG A 77 -6.20 -1.30 -3.34
CA ARG A 77 -7.31 -0.41 -3.03
C ARG A 77 -8.44 -1.04 -3.81
N GLN A 78 -9.46 -1.57 -3.12
CA GLN A 78 -10.61 -2.10 -3.82
C GLN A 78 -11.15 -0.88 -4.54
N VAL A 79 -10.74 -0.71 -5.80
CA VAL A 79 -11.18 0.38 -6.63
C VAL A 79 -12.66 0.11 -6.72
N SER A 80 -13.46 1.03 -6.19
CA SER A 80 -14.91 0.85 -6.19
C SER A 80 -15.34 0.54 -7.63
N PRO A 81 -16.38 -0.28 -7.86
CA PRO A 81 -16.87 -0.53 -9.21
C PRO A 81 -17.12 0.78 -9.99
N LEU A 82 -17.53 1.84 -9.28
CA LEU A 82 -17.68 3.19 -9.81
C LEU A 82 -16.34 3.79 -10.28
N ASP A 83 -15.29 3.74 -9.46
CA ASP A 83 -13.98 4.27 -9.84
C ASP A 83 -13.33 3.46 -10.98
N GLN A 84 -13.62 2.15 -11.08
CA GLN A 84 -13.20 1.33 -12.24
C GLN A 84 -13.91 1.79 -13.52
N ALA A 85 -15.23 2.02 -13.46
CA ALA A 85 -15.99 2.52 -14.60
C ALA A 85 -15.48 3.91 -15.06
N ILE A 86 -15.20 4.80 -14.11
CA ILE A 86 -14.61 6.12 -14.39
C ILE A 86 -13.23 6.00 -15.04
N THR A 87 -12.39 5.08 -14.55
CA THR A 87 -11.08 4.81 -15.15
C THR A 87 -11.21 4.36 -16.60
N HIS A 88 -12.18 3.49 -16.91
CA HIS A 88 -12.44 3.07 -18.29
C HIS A 88 -12.92 4.21 -19.19
N LEU A 89 -13.72 5.15 -18.67
CA LEU A 89 -14.15 6.34 -19.43
C LEU A 89 -12.96 7.24 -19.79
N HIS A 90 -12.01 7.43 -18.88
CA HIS A 90 -10.80 8.21 -19.15
C HIS A 90 -9.82 7.51 -20.10
N ALA A 91 -9.88 6.18 -20.17
CA ALA A 91 -9.05 5.39 -21.08
C ALA A 91 -9.66 5.23 -22.49
N ASP A 92 -10.91 5.67 -22.73
CA ASP A 92 -11.56 5.54 -24.05
C ASP A 92 -10.99 6.60 -25.03
N PRO A 93 -10.28 6.19 -26.09
CA PRO A 93 -9.68 7.12 -27.05
C PRO A 93 -10.71 7.93 -27.86
N ARG A 94 -12.01 7.59 -27.79
CA ARG A 94 -13.09 8.33 -28.45
C ARG A 94 -13.59 9.50 -27.61
N LEU A 95 -13.20 9.58 -26.34
CA LEU A 95 -13.59 10.65 -25.43
C LEU A 95 -12.41 11.61 -25.25
N THR A 96 -12.73 12.91 -25.23
CA THR A 96 -11.79 13.91 -24.72
C THR A 96 -11.82 13.89 -23.20
N ASP A 97 -10.75 14.37 -22.55
CA ASP A 97 -10.70 14.45 -21.08
C ASP A 97 -11.87 15.24 -20.50
N ASP A 98 -12.28 16.33 -21.15
CA ASP A 98 -13.46 17.13 -20.76
C ASP A 98 -14.77 16.33 -20.83
N ALA A 99 -14.95 15.55 -21.90
CA ALA A 99 -16.13 14.68 -22.05
C ALA A 99 -16.14 13.55 -21.01
N ALA A 100 -15.01 12.90 -20.77
CA ALA A 100 -14.86 11.85 -19.76
C ALA A 100 -15.15 12.38 -18.34
N ASN A 101 -14.67 13.59 -18.02
CA ASN A 101 -14.96 14.27 -16.74
C ASN A 101 -16.46 14.55 -16.57
N LYS A 102 -17.13 15.07 -17.59
CA LYS A 102 -18.57 15.35 -17.55
C LYS A 102 -19.39 14.07 -17.32
N ILE A 103 -19.08 13.00 -18.05
CA ILE A 103 -19.76 11.71 -17.89
C ILE A 103 -19.52 11.15 -16.48
N SER A 104 -18.29 11.28 -15.97
CA SER A 104 -17.92 10.80 -14.64
C SER A 104 -18.63 11.55 -13.53
N SER A 105 -18.84 12.87 -13.67
CA SER A 105 -19.64 13.66 -12.72
C SER A 105 -21.08 13.15 -12.66
N VAL A 106 -21.75 13.03 -13.81
CA VAL A 106 -23.13 12.55 -13.88
C VAL A 106 -23.24 11.12 -13.33
N LEU A 107 -22.28 10.27 -13.64
CA LEU A 107 -22.23 8.90 -13.14
C LEU A 107 -22.09 8.84 -11.61
N ARG A 108 -21.24 9.69 -11.01
CA ARG A 108 -21.11 9.79 -9.55
C ARG A 108 -22.43 10.24 -8.92
N ASP A 109 -23.02 11.33 -9.43
CA ASP A 109 -24.28 11.87 -8.90
C ASP A 109 -25.42 10.83 -8.95
N LEU A 110 -25.54 10.12 -10.08
CA LEU A 110 -26.54 9.05 -10.24
C LEU A 110 -26.25 7.85 -9.33
N TYR A 111 -24.97 7.45 -9.21
CA TYR A 111 -24.59 6.35 -8.33
C TYR A 111 -24.91 6.69 -6.87
N ASP A 112 -24.54 7.88 -6.40
CA ASP A 112 -24.78 8.32 -5.03
C ASP A 112 -26.27 8.46 -4.70
N ALA A 113 -27.08 8.90 -5.67
CA ALA A 113 -28.53 8.98 -5.53
C ALA A 113 -29.20 7.61 -5.39
N LEU A 114 -28.65 6.57 -6.02
CA LEU A 114 -29.25 5.24 -6.11
C LEU A 114 -28.64 4.21 -5.15
N ALA A 115 -27.38 4.37 -4.75
CA ALA A 115 -26.66 3.42 -3.91
C ALA A 115 -27.14 3.39 -2.44
N LYS A 116 -27.97 4.35 -2.02
CA LYS A 116 -28.47 4.48 -0.65
C LYS A 116 -29.40 3.36 -0.16
N GLU A 117 -29.80 2.42 -1.00
CA GLU A 117 -30.70 1.31 -0.62
C GLU A 117 -30.06 -0.09 -0.61
N ALA A 118 -28.81 -0.23 -1.07
CA ALA A 118 -28.18 -1.54 -1.24
C ALA A 118 -27.06 -1.78 -0.22
N VAL A 119 -27.46 -2.22 0.98
CA VAL A 119 -26.63 -2.79 2.07
C VAL A 119 -25.56 -1.84 2.62
N PRO A 120 -25.62 -1.43 3.90
CA PRO A 120 -24.52 -0.69 4.50
C PRO A 120 -23.26 -1.56 4.42
N ALA A 121 -22.25 -1.09 3.68
CA ALA A 121 -20.91 -1.63 3.79
C ALA A 121 -20.54 -1.50 5.26
N ALA A 122 -20.36 -2.64 5.95
CA ALA A 122 -19.94 -2.67 7.34
C ALA A 122 -18.78 -1.66 7.50
N PRO A 123 -18.85 -0.75 8.48
CA PRO A 123 -17.85 0.29 8.60
C PRO A 123 -16.51 -0.40 8.84
N ALA A 124 -15.68 -0.44 7.80
CA ALA A 124 -14.29 -0.79 7.96
C ALA A 124 -13.68 0.40 8.71
N ILE A 125 -13.73 0.34 10.05
CA ILE A 125 -12.95 1.24 10.88
C ILE A 125 -11.50 0.89 10.57
N ALA A 126 -10.93 1.63 9.62
CA ALA A 126 -9.51 1.62 9.33
C ALA A 126 -8.79 2.34 10.49
N CYS A 127 -8.88 1.76 11.69
CA CYS A 127 -8.07 2.18 12.82
C CYS A 127 -6.65 1.72 12.48
N HIS A 128 -5.88 2.57 11.80
CA HIS A 128 -4.46 2.38 11.63
C HIS A 128 -3.82 2.52 13.00
N LEU A 129 -3.83 1.42 13.76
CA LEU A 129 -2.98 1.23 14.91
C LEU A 129 -1.57 1.19 14.34
N ARG A 130 -0.94 2.37 14.28
CA ARG A 130 0.49 2.52 14.00
C ARG A 130 1.16 1.41 14.80
N ALA A 131 1.94 0.55 14.14
CA ALA A 131 2.67 -0.53 14.79
C ALA A 131 3.69 0.05 15.77
N ALA A 132 3.20 0.59 16.89
CA ALA A 132 3.99 0.85 18.05
C ALA A 132 4.42 -0.54 18.51
N SER A 133 5.72 -0.72 18.69
CA SER A 133 6.35 -1.93 19.24
C SER A 133 5.78 -2.37 20.59
N VAL A 134 4.86 -1.59 21.16
CA VAL A 134 4.12 -1.83 22.40
C VAL A 134 2.96 -2.82 22.21
N LEU A 135 2.38 -2.93 21.01
CA LEU A 135 1.23 -3.81 20.77
C LEU A 135 1.69 -5.22 20.42
N ARG A 136 1.43 -6.16 21.33
CA ARG A 136 1.71 -7.59 21.12
C ARG A 136 0.86 -8.15 19.96
N PRO A 137 1.34 -9.18 19.24
CA PRO A 137 0.55 -9.85 18.21
C PRO A 137 -0.84 -10.26 18.72
N GLY A 138 -1.89 -10.00 17.94
CA GLY A 138 -3.28 -10.31 18.30
C GLY A 138 -4.03 -9.24 19.09
N VAL A 139 -3.33 -8.29 19.71
CA VAL A 139 -3.96 -7.13 20.40
C VAL A 139 -4.62 -6.16 19.40
N PRO A 140 -4.00 -5.83 18.24
CA PRO A 140 -4.62 -4.97 17.25
C PRO A 140 -5.96 -5.51 16.73
N GLN A 141 -6.05 -6.83 16.54
CA GLN A 141 -7.28 -7.50 16.07
C GLN A 141 -8.41 -7.36 17.09
N ARG A 142 -8.17 -7.69 18.36
CA ARG A 142 -9.19 -7.57 19.42
C ARG A 142 -9.63 -6.13 19.66
N LEU A 143 -8.71 -5.18 19.53
CA LEU A 143 -9.03 -3.76 19.64
C LEU A 143 -9.87 -3.29 18.45
N ALA A 144 -9.56 -3.74 17.24
CA ALA A 144 -10.37 -3.44 16.05
C ALA A 144 -11.79 -4.00 16.19
N ASP A 145 -11.94 -5.23 16.67
CA ASP A 145 -13.25 -5.84 16.92
C ASP A 145 -14.07 -5.00 17.90
N LEU A 146 -13.47 -4.63 19.04
CA LEU A 146 -14.14 -3.85 20.09
C LEU A 146 -14.53 -2.44 19.62
N LEU A 147 -13.66 -1.78 18.83
CA LEU A 147 -13.98 -0.46 18.25
C LEU A 147 -15.12 -0.56 17.22
N THR A 148 -15.19 -1.66 16.47
CA THR A 148 -16.27 -1.92 15.51
C THR A 148 -17.60 -2.11 16.23
N ASP A 149 -17.61 -2.88 17.32
CA ASP A 149 -18.79 -3.06 18.17
C ASP A 149 -19.26 -1.72 18.76
N MET A 150 -18.33 -0.91 19.27
CA MET A 150 -18.63 0.42 19.80
C MET A 150 -19.23 1.37 18.76
N ASN A 151 -18.66 1.42 17.55
CA ASN A 151 -19.18 2.28 16.49
C ASN A 151 -20.57 1.85 16.04
N THR A 152 -20.80 0.54 15.92
CA THR A 152 -22.11 -0.02 15.56
C THR A 152 -23.17 0.40 16.58
N GLU A 153 -22.85 0.34 17.87
CA GLU A 153 -23.79 0.77 18.91
C GLU A 153 -24.01 2.29 18.92
N LEU A 154 -22.98 3.09 18.65
CA LEU A 154 -23.12 4.54 18.50
C LEU A 154 -24.01 4.91 17.32
N GLU A 155 -23.83 4.26 16.17
CA GLU A 155 -24.70 4.44 15.00
C GLU A 155 -26.15 4.10 15.32
N ARG A 156 -26.40 2.99 16.02
CA ARG A 156 -27.74 2.60 16.49
C ARG A 156 -28.36 3.68 17.39
N LEU A 157 -27.59 4.23 18.31
CA LEU A 157 -28.06 5.27 19.23
C LEU A 157 -28.38 6.59 18.51
N VAL A 158 -27.56 6.97 17.50
CA VAL A 158 -27.82 8.15 16.65
C VAL A 158 -29.08 7.94 15.80
N GLU A 159 -29.26 6.77 15.21
CA GLU A 159 -30.48 6.45 14.44
C GLU A 159 -31.73 6.44 15.32
N ALA A 160 -31.60 6.03 16.59
CA ALA A 160 -32.68 6.08 17.57
C ALA A 160 -32.96 7.49 18.12
N GLY A 161 -32.10 8.48 17.83
CA GLY A 161 -32.20 9.85 18.35
C GLY A 161 -31.89 9.96 19.85
N GLU A 162 -31.14 9.00 20.40
CA GLU A 162 -30.75 8.92 21.81
C GLU A 162 -29.39 9.61 22.09
N LEU A 163 -28.82 10.25 21.06
CA LEU A 163 -27.57 11.01 21.07
C LEU A 163 -27.72 12.33 20.30
#